data_AF-B7IFU3-F1
#
_entry.id   AF-B7IFU3-F1
#
_cell.length_a   1.000
_cell.length_b   1.000
_cell.length_c   1.000
_cell.angle_alpha   90.00
_cell.angle_beta   90.00
_cell.angle_gamma   90.00
#
_symmetry.space_group_name_H-M   'P 1'
#
loop_
_entity.id
_entity.type
_entity.pdbx_description
1 polymer ?
#
loop_
_entity_poly.entity_id
_entity_poly.type
_entity_poly.pdbx_seq_one_letter_code
_entity_poly.pdbx_strand_id
1 'polypeptide(L)'
;MKISSVLIIFLSLVAFSANIYFTEFVDLTDIVIDFINNSNNFLYVSSYSLDNYYVVEAINRLSEKGLDVRVILEVSNKDLKCKVLKDYEKSLHHAKFMVNDNGVIFGSANFTDSGLFEGYNDIVVFEKDKVEDFKNLFLNLWNEGKVSGCKNFFVVGYDDVESKLLEFIQSAKKRIYVCVYALTNQKVFALLKYKESRGVEIKIITDKWFNNSILKKYPIRNIVIVRDKMLHHKFVIVDNSVFLGSVNITVNGLTKNFEMAYISNQFLNSYLKVFDYLWRRYSENKDIED
;
A
#
# COMPACT_ATOMS: atom_id res chain seq x y z
N MET A 1 35.57 -51.26 -8.78
CA MET A 1 34.37 -50.52 -8.35
C MET A 1 34.76 -49.07 -8.10
N LYS A 2 34.36 -48.13 -8.96
CA LYS A 2 34.47 -46.69 -8.71
C LYS A 2 33.06 -46.19 -8.39
N ILE A 3 32.84 -45.78 -7.14
CA ILE A 3 31.61 -45.10 -6.72
C ILE A 3 31.88 -43.61 -6.96
N SER A 4 31.28 -43.06 -8.00
CA SER A 4 31.28 -41.61 -8.24
C SER A 4 30.23 -40.97 -7.32
N SER A 5 30.70 -40.19 -6.36
CA SER A 5 29.86 -39.41 -5.45
C SER A 5 29.15 -38.30 -6.23
N VAL A 6 27.82 -38.37 -6.33
CA VAL A 6 27.00 -37.26 -6.83
C VAL A 6 26.84 -36.26 -5.69
N LEU A 7 27.47 -35.09 -5.83
CA LEU A 7 27.30 -33.96 -4.93
C LEU A 7 25.97 -33.26 -5.28
N ILE A 8 24.91 -33.49 -4.51
CA ILE A 8 23.65 -32.76 -4.65
C ILE A 8 23.80 -31.43 -3.91
N ILE A 9 24.03 -30.36 -4.65
CA ILE A 9 23.98 -28.99 -4.13
C ILE A 9 22.50 -28.62 -4.00
N PHE A 10 22.00 -28.57 -2.76
CA PHE A 10 20.72 -27.91 -2.46
C PHE A 10 20.92 -26.40 -2.63
N LEU A 11 20.47 -25.84 -3.74
CA LEU A 11 20.18 -24.41 -3.80
C LEU A 11 18.97 -24.16 -2.89
N SER A 12 19.21 -23.61 -1.70
CA SER A 12 18.13 -22.99 -0.92
C SER A 12 17.62 -21.79 -1.71
N LEU A 13 16.49 -21.95 -2.39
CA LEU A 13 15.66 -20.83 -2.80
C LEU A 13 15.35 -20.05 -1.52
N VAL A 14 15.96 -18.87 -1.35
CA VAL A 14 15.55 -17.91 -0.35
C VAL A 14 14.14 -17.48 -0.76
N ALA A 15 13.14 -18.17 -0.20
CA ALA A 15 11.77 -17.76 -0.34
C ALA A 15 11.65 -16.43 0.43
N PHE A 16 11.48 -15.33 -0.30
CA PHE A 16 11.13 -14.05 0.31
C PHE A 16 9.76 -14.22 0.98
N SER A 17 9.78 -14.33 2.30
CA SER A 17 8.59 -14.46 3.12
C SER A 17 8.02 -13.06 3.33
N ALA A 18 6.91 -12.81 2.66
CA ALA A 18 6.09 -11.63 2.88
C ALA A 18 4.65 -12.08 2.96
N ASN A 19 3.93 -11.57 3.96
CA ASN A 19 2.54 -11.90 4.21
C ASN A 19 1.69 -10.68 3.94
N ILE A 20 0.54 -10.87 3.31
CA ILE A 20 -0.40 -9.80 2.99
C ILE A 20 -1.73 -10.03 3.71
N TYR A 21 -2.28 -8.96 4.27
CA TYR A 21 -3.49 -8.96 5.07
C TYR A 21 -4.44 -7.88 4.58
N PHE A 22 -5.74 -8.15 4.75
CA PHE A 22 -6.82 -7.34 4.22
C PHE A 22 -7.92 -7.20 5.28
N THR A 23 -8.39 -5.97 5.50
CA THR A 23 -9.48 -5.66 6.43
C THR A 23 -10.81 -6.37 6.11
N GLU A 24 -10.95 -6.89 4.88
CA GLU A 24 -12.07 -7.71 4.44
C GLU A 24 -12.18 -9.02 5.22
N PHE A 25 -11.06 -9.53 5.73
CA PHE A 25 -10.97 -10.88 6.28
C PHE A 25 -10.46 -10.92 7.72
N VAL A 26 -9.74 -9.88 8.17
CA VAL A 26 -9.11 -9.83 9.48
C VAL A 26 -9.12 -8.39 10.02
N ASP A 27 -9.05 -8.24 11.34
CA ASP A 27 -8.67 -6.98 11.98
C ASP A 27 -7.15 -6.81 11.86
N LEU A 28 -6.70 -5.69 11.30
CA LEU A 28 -5.27 -5.43 11.13
C LEU A 28 -4.59 -4.96 12.42
N THR A 29 -5.36 -4.58 13.43
CA THR A 29 -4.87 -4.04 14.71
C THR A 29 -3.90 -5.02 15.38
N ASP A 30 -4.27 -6.30 15.50
CA ASP A 30 -3.44 -7.32 16.14
C ASP A 30 -2.13 -7.55 15.37
N ILE A 31 -2.19 -7.56 14.04
CA ILE A 31 -1.00 -7.72 13.18
C ILE A 31 -0.02 -6.55 13.38
N VAL A 32 -0.54 -5.32 13.46
CA VAL A 32 0.28 -4.12 13.71
C VAL A 32 0.87 -4.15 15.13
N ILE A 33 0.08 -4.53 16.13
CA ILE A 33 0.54 -4.64 17.52
C ILE A 33 1.63 -5.70 17.66
N ASP A 34 1.45 -6.87 17.05
CA ASP A 34 2.45 -7.94 17.06
C ASP A 34 3.74 -7.49 16.40
N PHE A 35 3.66 -6.78 15.28
CA PHE A 35 4.84 -6.20 14.64
C PHE A 35 5.56 -5.22 15.57
N ILE A 36 4.82 -4.31 16.22
CA ILE A 36 5.38 -3.35 17.18
C ILE A 36 6.06 -4.09 18.35
N ASN A 37 5.35 -5.02 18.99
CA ASN A 37 5.85 -5.75 20.17
C ASN A 37 7.10 -6.58 19.88
N ASN A 38 7.32 -6.98 18.62
CA ASN A 38 8.53 -7.68 18.18
C ASN A 38 9.73 -6.75 17.93
N SER A 39 9.67 -5.47 18.28
CA SER A 39 10.82 -4.55 18.13
C SER A 39 11.85 -4.74 19.25
N ASN A 40 13.15 -4.75 18.90
CA ASN A 40 14.22 -5.01 19.87
C ASN A 40 15.02 -3.74 20.20
N ASN A 41 15.49 -3.01 19.19
CA ASN A 41 16.36 -1.84 19.36
C ASN A 41 15.67 -0.55 18.93
N PHE A 42 14.83 -0.60 17.88
CA PHE A 42 14.18 0.59 17.34
C PHE A 42 12.81 0.27 16.74
N LEU A 43 11.97 1.30 16.66
CA LEU A 43 10.74 1.29 15.87
C LEU A 43 10.58 2.65 15.19
N TYR A 44 10.55 2.65 13.87
CA TYR A 44 10.29 3.85 13.08
C TYR A 44 8.97 3.74 12.35
N VAL A 45 8.16 4.78 12.45
CA VAL A 45 6.78 4.80 11.94
C VAL A 45 6.58 6.02 11.05
N SER A 46 6.09 5.80 9.83
CA SER A 46 5.68 6.84 8.89
C SER A 46 4.21 6.59 8.54
N SER A 47 3.36 7.61 8.68
CA SER A 47 1.95 7.52 8.32
C SER A 47 1.35 8.91 8.14
N TYR A 48 0.24 9.02 7.41
CA TYR A 48 -0.55 10.25 7.40
C TYR A 48 -1.16 10.52 8.78
N SER A 49 -1.76 9.50 9.38
CA SER A 49 -2.36 9.56 10.72
C SER A 49 -2.15 8.26 11.48
N LEU A 50 -2.15 8.38 12.81
CA LEU A 50 -2.04 7.27 13.76
C LEU A 50 -2.80 7.68 15.02
N ASP A 51 -3.90 7.00 15.31
CA ASP A 51 -4.78 7.29 16.46
C ASP A 51 -5.47 6.06 17.06
N ASN A 52 -5.27 4.86 16.50
CA ASN A 52 -5.79 3.65 17.11
C ASN A 52 -5.17 3.49 18.53
N TYR A 53 -6.04 3.40 19.53
CA TYR A 53 -5.65 3.39 20.94
C TYR A 53 -4.61 2.31 21.26
N TYR A 54 -4.83 1.09 20.79
CA TYR A 54 -3.95 -0.04 21.10
C TYR A 54 -2.58 0.08 20.41
N VAL A 55 -2.54 0.63 19.19
CA VAL A 55 -1.30 0.93 18.48
C VAL A 55 -0.50 2.02 19.21
N VAL A 56 -1.16 3.11 19.62
CA VAL A 56 -0.53 4.20 20.40
C VAL A 56 0.06 3.66 21.70
N GLU A 57 -0.70 2.85 22.44
CA GLU A 57 -0.22 2.25 23.70
C GLU A 57 0.94 1.27 23.48
N ALA A 58 0.94 0.51 22.40
CA ALA A 58 2.07 -0.35 22.05
C ALA A 58 3.34 0.46 21.77
N ILE A 59 3.24 1.56 21.01
CA ILE A 59 4.37 2.47 20.73
C ILE A 59 4.88 3.13 22.02
N ASN A 60 3.97 3.63 22.86
CA ASN A 60 4.32 4.27 24.13
C ASN A 60 5.08 3.30 25.04
N ARG A 61 4.63 2.03 25.16
CA ARG A 61 5.32 1.01 25.96
C ARG A 61 6.75 0.74 25.48
N LEU A 62 7.02 0.75 24.17
CA LEU A 62 8.39 0.60 23.65
C LEU A 62 9.26 1.81 23.99
N SER A 63 8.71 3.01 23.86
CA SER A 63 9.41 4.25 24.21
C SER A 63 9.76 4.29 25.70
N GLU A 64 8.84 3.86 26.56
CA GLU A 64 9.05 3.78 28.02
C GLU A 64 10.11 2.72 28.40
N LYS A 65 10.25 1.65 27.60
CA LYS A 65 11.33 0.66 27.73
C LYS A 65 12.70 1.17 27.24
N GLY A 66 12.76 2.36 26.66
CA GLY A 66 14.01 2.99 26.21
C GLY A 66 14.45 2.63 24.80
N LEU A 67 13.58 2.04 23.96
CA LEU A 67 13.89 1.81 22.55
C LEU A 67 13.93 3.13 21.76
N ASP A 68 14.67 3.17 20.66
CA ASP A 68 14.66 4.31 19.74
C ASP A 68 13.37 4.31 18.92
N VAL A 69 12.35 5.00 19.43
CA VAL A 69 11.03 5.12 18.80
C VAL A 69 10.87 6.51 18.19
N ARG A 70 10.61 6.54 16.87
CA ARG A 70 10.45 7.77 16.09
C ARG A 70 9.25 7.68 15.18
N VAL A 71 8.44 8.73 15.13
CA VAL A 71 7.19 8.76 14.35
C VAL A 71 7.14 10.02 13.49
N ILE A 72 6.93 9.86 12.19
CA ILE A 72 6.63 10.95 11.27
C ILE A 72 5.13 10.92 10.95
N LEU A 73 4.43 12.04 11.20
CA LEU A 73 2.99 12.18 10.93
C LEU A 73 2.67 13.49 10.19
N GLU A 74 1.67 13.43 9.32
CA GLU A 74 0.99 14.64 8.81
C GLU A 74 0.01 15.18 9.87
N VAL A 75 -0.86 14.32 10.37
CA VAL A 75 -1.84 14.64 11.43
C VAL A 75 -1.24 14.30 12.79
N SER A 76 -0.98 15.32 13.60
CA SER A 76 -0.39 15.14 14.93
C SER A 76 -1.30 14.35 15.87
N ASN A 77 -0.71 13.42 16.62
CA ASN A 77 -1.32 12.77 17.76
C ASN A 77 -0.58 13.18 19.05
N LYS A 78 -1.30 13.71 20.04
CA LYS A 78 -0.72 14.20 21.31
C LYS A 78 -0.49 13.09 22.35
N ASP A 79 -1.08 11.92 22.15
CA ASP A 79 -1.01 10.79 23.07
C ASP A 79 0.29 9.98 22.88
N LEU A 80 1.06 10.27 21.82
CA LEU A 80 2.38 9.70 21.59
C LEU A 80 3.42 10.32 22.55
N LYS A 81 4.08 9.47 23.33
CA LYS A 81 5.13 9.86 24.29
C LYS A 81 6.54 9.80 23.71
N CYS A 82 6.70 9.27 22.50
CA CYS A 82 7.98 9.13 21.80
C CYS A 82 8.36 10.40 21.01
N LYS A 83 9.49 10.36 20.31
CA LYS A 83 9.88 11.46 19.41
C LYS A 83 8.93 11.48 18.20
N VAL A 84 8.28 12.62 17.97
CA VAL A 84 7.40 12.83 16.82
C VAL A 84 7.93 13.99 15.98
N LEU A 85 8.09 13.75 14.69
CA LEU A 85 8.32 14.79 13.69
C LEU A 85 7.01 15.02 12.95
N LYS A 86 6.57 16.27 12.92
CA LYS A 86 5.41 16.67 12.14
C LYS A 86 5.87 17.17 10.79
N ASP A 87 5.32 16.59 9.73
CA ASP A 87 5.56 17.10 8.40
C ASP A 87 4.71 18.37 8.19
N TYR A 88 5.38 19.50 7.94
CA TYR A 88 4.75 20.78 7.56
C TYR A 88 5.18 21.20 6.14
N GLU A 89 5.82 20.30 5.40
CA GLU A 89 6.32 20.56 4.05
C GLU A 89 5.22 20.93 3.06
N LYS A 90 5.62 21.40 1.88
CA LYS A 90 4.68 21.76 0.80
C LYS A 90 3.89 20.57 0.23
N SER A 91 4.34 19.34 0.48
CA SER A 91 3.75 18.09 -0.04
C SER A 91 3.23 17.23 1.11
N LEU A 92 2.07 16.60 0.92
CA LEU A 92 1.44 15.75 1.94
C LEU A 92 2.28 14.49 2.23
N HIS A 93 2.51 14.19 3.51
CA HIS A 93 3.12 12.95 3.99
C HIS A 93 2.10 11.82 4.04
N HIS A 94 2.20 10.84 3.14
CA HIS A 94 1.12 9.85 2.98
C HIS A 94 1.59 8.40 2.77
N ALA A 95 2.90 8.14 2.72
CA ALA A 95 3.43 6.78 2.84
C ALA A 95 3.10 6.22 4.22
N LYS A 96 2.58 4.97 4.27
CA LYS A 96 2.31 4.26 5.53
C LYS A 96 3.22 3.06 5.64
N PHE A 97 4.18 3.14 6.54
CA PHE A 97 5.05 2.03 6.86
C PHE A 97 5.53 2.06 8.30
N MET A 98 5.88 0.89 8.83
CA MET A 98 6.68 0.74 10.05
C MET A 98 7.90 -0.10 9.74
N VAL A 99 9.04 0.20 10.37
CA VAL A 99 10.25 -0.62 10.27
C VAL A 99 10.89 -0.79 11.63
N ASN A 100 11.28 -2.02 11.94
CA ASN A 100 12.03 -2.39 13.14
C ASN A 100 13.14 -3.38 12.78
N ASP A 101 13.78 -3.99 13.78
CA ASP A 101 14.87 -4.96 13.57
C ASP A 101 14.48 -6.22 12.76
N ASN A 102 13.19 -6.53 12.73
CA ASN A 102 12.68 -7.82 12.29
C ASN A 102 11.90 -7.77 10.98
N GLY A 103 11.47 -6.59 10.54
CA GLY A 103 10.77 -6.47 9.26
C GLY A 103 10.24 -5.07 8.97
N VAL A 104 9.34 -5.03 7.99
CA VAL A 104 8.66 -3.82 7.53
C VAL A 104 7.16 -4.09 7.36
N ILE A 105 6.31 -3.21 7.89
CA ILE A 105 4.91 -3.07 7.47
C ILE A 105 4.85 -2.01 6.39
N PHE A 106 4.13 -2.28 5.30
CA PHE A 106 3.89 -1.34 4.20
C PHE A 106 2.49 -1.57 3.60
N GLY A 107 1.75 -0.52 3.25
CA GLY A 107 0.47 -0.72 2.58
C GLY A 107 -0.40 0.53 2.42
N SER A 108 -1.70 0.32 2.31
CA SER A 108 -2.69 1.38 2.10
C SER A 108 -3.22 1.97 3.41
N ALA A 109 -3.13 1.21 4.51
CA ALA A 109 -3.73 1.53 5.81
C ALA A 109 -2.98 2.65 6.55
N ASN A 110 -3.72 3.63 7.05
CA ASN A 110 -3.25 4.42 8.18
C ASN A 110 -3.40 3.60 9.47
N PHE A 111 -2.70 3.97 10.54
CA PHE A 111 -2.76 3.29 11.83
C PHE A 111 -3.90 3.85 12.71
N THR A 112 -5.10 3.88 12.15
CA THR A 112 -6.35 4.39 12.74
C THR A 112 -7.42 3.31 12.74
N ASP A 113 -8.50 3.46 13.52
CA ASP A 113 -9.62 2.49 13.52
C ASP A 113 -10.21 2.32 12.11
N SER A 114 -10.36 3.43 11.39
CA SER A 114 -10.80 3.41 10.00
C SER A 114 -9.80 2.72 9.06
N GLY A 115 -8.50 2.84 9.32
CA GLY A 115 -7.45 2.21 8.52
C GLY A 115 -7.30 0.71 8.79
N LEU A 116 -7.48 0.29 10.03
CA LEU A 116 -7.16 -1.07 10.49
C LEU A 116 -8.38 -2.01 10.57
N PHE A 117 -9.59 -1.46 10.65
CA PHE A 117 -10.81 -2.25 10.84
C PHE A 117 -12.02 -1.74 10.03
N GLU A 118 -12.36 -0.45 10.11
CA GLU A 118 -13.64 0.03 9.58
C GLU A 118 -13.65 0.33 8.08
N GLY A 119 -12.50 0.54 7.44
CA GLY A 119 -12.35 0.78 6.00
C GLY A 119 -11.88 -0.47 5.25
N TYR A 120 -11.80 -0.40 3.93
CA TYR A 120 -11.11 -1.42 3.11
C TYR A 120 -9.66 -1.03 2.89
N ASN A 121 -8.72 -1.78 3.46
CA ASN A 121 -7.29 -1.54 3.40
C ASN A 121 -6.48 -2.84 3.36
N ASP A 122 -5.24 -2.71 2.92
CA ASP A 122 -4.23 -3.77 2.94
C ASP A 122 -2.96 -3.33 3.67
N ILE A 123 -2.30 -4.32 4.29
CA ILE A 123 -0.91 -4.24 4.75
C ILE A 123 -0.13 -5.46 4.29
N VAL A 124 1.13 -5.23 3.94
CA VAL A 124 2.13 -6.24 3.66
C VAL A 124 3.17 -6.20 4.78
N VAL A 125 3.46 -7.36 5.35
CA VAL A 125 4.54 -7.56 6.32
C VAL A 125 5.69 -8.25 5.60
N PHE A 126 6.78 -7.53 5.41
CA PHE A 126 8.04 -8.06 4.89
C PHE A 126 8.96 -8.47 6.05
N GLU A 127 9.76 -9.50 5.81
CA GLU A 127 10.84 -9.90 6.71
C GLU A 127 12.07 -8.96 6.61
N LYS A 128 13.18 -9.40 7.20
CA LYS A 128 14.39 -8.60 7.44
C LYS A 128 15.06 -8.03 6.19
N ASP A 129 14.82 -8.59 5.00
CA ASP A 129 15.52 -8.18 3.78
C ASP A 129 15.23 -6.74 3.33
N LYS A 130 14.11 -6.16 3.80
CA LYS A 130 13.71 -4.77 3.50
C LYS A 130 14.09 -3.75 4.56
N VAL A 131 14.53 -4.21 5.73
CA VAL A 131 14.72 -3.36 6.92
C VAL A 131 15.69 -2.23 6.64
N GLU A 132 16.85 -2.53 6.05
CA GLU A 132 17.89 -1.52 5.83
C GLU A 132 17.45 -0.43 4.86
N ASP A 133 16.76 -0.78 3.77
CA ASP A 133 16.28 0.18 2.78
C ASP A 133 15.20 1.11 3.38
N PHE A 134 14.23 0.56 4.12
CA PHE A 134 13.20 1.37 4.78
C PHE A 134 13.73 2.19 5.95
N LYS A 135 14.68 1.66 6.71
CA LYS A 135 15.35 2.37 7.80
C LYS A 135 16.11 3.58 7.26
N ASN A 136 16.86 3.41 6.17
CA ASN A 136 17.60 4.51 5.54
C ASN A 136 16.66 5.55 4.93
N LEU A 137 15.58 5.12 4.25
CA LEU A 137 14.54 6.03 3.78
C LEU A 137 13.98 6.88 4.93
N PHE A 138 13.60 6.24 6.04
CA PHE A 138 13.07 6.93 7.21
C PHE A 138 14.08 7.91 7.82
N LEU A 139 15.34 7.49 8.01
CA LEU A 139 16.36 8.32 8.62
C LEU A 139 16.76 9.52 7.76
N ASN A 140 16.74 9.40 6.43
CA ASN A 140 16.96 10.53 5.53
C ASN A 140 15.82 11.57 5.65
N LEU A 141 14.57 11.11 5.75
CA LEU A 141 13.43 12.00 6.02
C LEU A 141 13.55 12.65 7.40
N TRP A 142 13.87 11.85 8.42
CA TRP A 142 13.93 12.29 9.81
C TRP A 142 15.05 13.31 10.08
N ASN A 143 16.26 13.05 9.57
CA ASN A 143 17.43 13.86 9.88
C ASN A 143 17.64 15.01 8.89
N GLU A 144 17.30 14.81 7.61
CA GLU A 144 17.63 15.75 6.52
C GLU A 144 16.39 16.38 5.87
N GLY A 145 15.17 15.92 6.20
CA GLY A 145 13.96 16.33 5.49
C GLY A 145 13.97 15.89 4.02
N LYS A 146 14.75 14.87 3.67
CA LYS A 146 15.03 14.50 2.29
C LYS A 146 14.39 13.17 1.90
N VAL A 147 13.54 13.20 0.89
CA VAL A 147 13.05 12.00 0.20
C VAL A 147 14.22 11.31 -0.51
N SER A 148 14.33 10.00 -0.32
CA SER A 148 15.34 9.15 -0.95
C SER A 148 14.71 7.91 -1.58
N GLY A 149 15.47 7.16 -2.38
CA GLY A 149 15.00 5.92 -2.97
C GLY A 149 14.89 4.79 -1.96
N CYS A 150 14.10 3.77 -2.29
CA CYS A 150 13.99 2.53 -1.52
C CYS A 150 14.04 1.33 -2.49
N LYS A 151 14.96 0.40 -2.26
CA LYS A 151 15.27 -0.64 -3.24
C LYS A 151 14.06 -1.54 -3.57
N ASN A 152 13.73 -1.63 -4.86
CA ASN A 152 12.56 -2.34 -5.41
C ASN A 152 11.19 -1.69 -5.11
N PHE A 153 11.17 -0.54 -4.44
CA PHE A 153 9.97 0.28 -4.24
C PHE A 153 10.08 1.53 -5.11
N PHE A 154 8.94 2.12 -5.44
CA PHE A 154 8.87 3.41 -6.12
C PHE A 154 8.42 4.46 -5.11
N VAL A 155 9.21 5.51 -4.95
CA VAL A 155 8.97 6.58 -3.98
C VAL A 155 8.65 7.86 -4.72
N VAL A 156 7.45 8.41 -4.52
CA VAL A 156 7.07 9.70 -5.12
C VAL A 156 7.92 10.81 -4.51
N GLY A 157 8.51 11.65 -5.37
CA GLY A 157 9.53 12.64 -4.99
C GLY A 157 10.97 12.15 -5.20
N TYR A 158 11.15 10.87 -5.53
CA TYR A 158 12.44 10.31 -5.96
C TYR A 158 12.33 9.64 -7.35
N ASP A 159 11.29 8.81 -7.55
CA ASP A 159 11.00 8.10 -8.79
C ASP A 159 9.87 8.77 -9.60
N ASP A 160 9.86 8.52 -10.91
CA ASP A 160 8.71 8.86 -11.78
C ASP A 160 7.62 7.78 -11.69
N VAL A 161 6.86 7.81 -10.61
CA VAL A 161 5.83 6.81 -10.31
C VAL A 161 4.67 6.86 -11.30
N GLU A 162 4.32 8.03 -11.85
CA GLU A 162 3.30 8.15 -12.90
C GLU A 162 3.72 7.34 -14.14
N SER A 163 4.96 7.55 -14.63
CA SER A 163 5.47 6.81 -15.78
C SER A 163 5.56 5.31 -15.50
N LYS A 164 6.01 4.91 -14.30
CA LYS A 164 6.07 3.48 -13.93
C LYS A 164 4.69 2.81 -13.91
N LEU A 165 3.68 3.49 -13.38
CA LEU A 165 2.30 2.98 -13.42
C LEU A 165 1.76 2.90 -14.86
N LEU A 166 2.02 3.90 -15.69
CA LEU A 166 1.62 3.89 -17.10
C LEU A 166 2.30 2.77 -17.89
N GLU A 167 3.61 2.55 -17.70
CA GLU A 167 4.36 1.44 -18.28
C GLU A 167 3.76 0.09 -17.85
N PHE A 168 3.45 -0.04 -16.56
CA PHE A 168 2.84 -1.24 -16.00
C PHE A 168 1.48 -1.54 -16.64
N ILE A 169 0.57 -0.56 -16.71
CA ILE A 169 -0.75 -0.70 -17.37
C ILE A 169 -0.58 -0.95 -18.88
N GLN A 170 0.39 -0.29 -19.52
CA GLN A 170 0.69 -0.46 -20.94
C GLN A 170 1.18 -1.88 -21.27
N SER A 171 1.75 -2.61 -20.31
CA SER A 171 2.19 -3.99 -20.52
C SER A 171 1.02 -4.99 -20.70
N ALA A 172 -0.18 -4.63 -20.23
CA ALA A 172 -1.34 -5.52 -20.16
C ALA A 172 -1.71 -6.17 -21.50
N LYS A 173 -1.96 -7.48 -21.45
CA LYS A 173 -2.39 -8.32 -22.58
C LYS A 173 -3.77 -8.93 -22.39
N LYS A 174 -4.17 -9.26 -21.16
CA LYS A 174 -5.44 -9.97 -20.88
C LYS A 174 -6.37 -9.15 -19.99
N ARG A 175 -5.89 -8.68 -18.84
CA ARG A 175 -6.73 -8.00 -17.84
C ARG A 175 -6.03 -6.83 -17.16
N ILE A 176 -6.83 -5.82 -16.81
CA ILE A 176 -6.47 -4.75 -15.87
C ILE A 176 -7.62 -4.57 -14.88
N TYR A 177 -7.38 -4.90 -13.61
CA TYR A 177 -8.34 -4.70 -12.53
C TYR A 177 -7.85 -3.60 -11.61
N VAL A 178 -8.64 -2.54 -11.45
CA VAL A 178 -8.29 -1.33 -10.69
C VAL A 178 -9.15 -1.28 -9.45
N CYS A 179 -8.56 -1.24 -8.26
CA CYS A 179 -9.27 -1.07 -7.00
C CYS A 179 -8.61 0.06 -6.21
N VAL A 180 -9.17 1.25 -6.33
CA VAL A 180 -8.54 2.46 -5.82
C VAL A 180 -9.53 3.39 -5.14
N TYR A 181 -9.14 3.89 -3.96
CA TYR A 181 -9.81 5.01 -3.33
C TYR A 181 -9.95 6.14 -4.34
N ALA A 182 -8.83 6.49 -4.99
CA ALA A 182 -8.75 7.68 -5.79
C ALA A 182 -8.39 7.49 -7.26
N LEU A 183 -9.31 7.91 -8.14
CA LEU A 183 -9.11 7.91 -9.59
C LEU A 183 -9.52 9.25 -10.20
N THR A 184 -8.55 10.14 -10.40
CA THR A 184 -8.71 11.39 -11.17
C THR A 184 -7.64 11.61 -12.25
N ASN A 185 -6.59 10.78 -12.30
CA ASN A 185 -5.55 10.94 -13.29
C ASN A 185 -6.06 10.62 -14.72
N GLN A 186 -6.09 11.65 -15.57
CA GLN A 186 -6.62 11.55 -16.94
C GLN A 186 -5.74 10.68 -17.85
N LYS A 187 -4.41 10.68 -17.67
CA LYS A 187 -3.50 9.84 -18.48
C LYS A 187 -3.76 8.37 -18.21
N VAL A 188 -3.86 8.00 -16.93
CA VAL A 188 -4.18 6.62 -16.51
C VAL A 188 -5.55 6.21 -17.04
N PHE A 189 -6.58 7.05 -16.85
CA PHE A 189 -7.93 6.73 -17.31
C PHE A 189 -8.02 6.61 -18.85
N ALA A 190 -7.35 7.49 -19.59
CA ALA A 190 -7.27 7.40 -21.05
C ALA A 190 -6.59 6.11 -21.51
N LEU A 191 -5.52 5.69 -20.82
CA LEU A 191 -4.84 4.44 -21.12
C LEU A 191 -5.72 3.21 -20.83
N LEU A 192 -6.48 3.21 -19.73
CA LEU A 192 -7.45 2.15 -19.43
C LEU A 192 -8.48 2.02 -20.56
N LYS A 193 -9.04 3.13 -21.03
CA LYS A 193 -9.98 3.15 -22.16
C LYS A 193 -9.36 2.67 -23.46
N TYR A 194 -8.12 3.10 -23.74
CA TYR A 194 -7.38 2.60 -24.89
C TYR A 194 -7.22 1.08 -24.81
N LYS A 195 -6.81 0.54 -23.67
CA LYS A 195 -6.68 -0.91 -23.47
C LYS A 195 -8.01 -1.65 -23.60
N GLU A 196 -9.10 -1.10 -23.07
CA GLU A 196 -10.46 -1.64 -23.25
C GLU A 196 -10.82 -1.75 -24.74
N SER A 197 -10.54 -0.70 -25.54
CA SER A 197 -10.77 -0.70 -26.99
C SER A 197 -9.91 -1.71 -27.77
N ARG A 198 -8.81 -2.17 -27.16
CA ARG A 198 -7.93 -3.21 -27.71
C ARG A 198 -8.31 -4.62 -27.21
N GLY A 199 -9.44 -4.75 -26.52
CA GLY A 199 -9.97 -6.04 -26.05
C GLY A 199 -9.38 -6.54 -24.74
N VAL A 200 -8.62 -5.71 -24.00
CA VAL A 200 -8.19 -6.06 -22.64
C VAL A 200 -9.38 -5.94 -21.71
N GLU A 201 -9.61 -6.93 -20.85
CA GLU A 201 -10.66 -6.89 -19.85
C GLU A 201 -10.32 -5.84 -18.79
N ILE A 202 -11.15 -4.80 -18.68
CA ILE A 202 -11.02 -3.79 -17.62
C ILE A 202 -12.15 -3.96 -16.63
N LYS A 203 -11.83 -3.89 -15.33
CA LYS A 203 -12.80 -3.78 -14.22
C LYS A 203 -12.29 -2.76 -13.22
N ILE A 204 -13.15 -1.84 -12.76
CA ILE A 204 -12.78 -0.77 -11.84
C ILE A 204 -13.70 -0.78 -10.62
N ILE A 205 -13.11 -0.83 -9.43
CA ILE A 205 -13.77 -0.60 -8.15
C ILE A 205 -13.19 0.70 -7.58
N THR A 206 -14.06 1.66 -7.25
CA THR A 206 -13.64 2.95 -6.69
C THR A 206 -14.60 3.46 -5.64
N ASP A 207 -14.20 4.47 -4.89
CA ASP A 207 -14.97 5.03 -3.77
C ASP A 207 -16.09 5.97 -4.25
N LYS A 208 -17.13 6.15 -3.42
CA LYS A 208 -18.30 7.01 -3.69
C LYS A 208 -17.96 8.42 -4.14
N TRP A 209 -16.83 8.98 -3.73
CA TRP A 209 -16.46 10.31 -4.18
C TRP A 209 -16.20 10.38 -5.70
N PHE A 210 -15.89 9.26 -6.36
CA PHE A 210 -15.74 9.21 -7.83
C PHE A 210 -16.99 9.73 -8.55
N ASN A 211 -18.16 9.72 -7.90
CA ASN A 211 -19.37 10.35 -8.41
C ASN A 211 -19.21 11.84 -8.76
N ASN A 212 -18.26 12.52 -8.11
CA ASN A 212 -17.93 13.92 -8.32
C ASN A 212 -16.68 14.11 -9.20
N SER A 213 -16.05 13.03 -9.66
CA SER A 213 -14.88 13.09 -10.54
C SER A 213 -15.29 13.53 -11.95
N ILE A 214 -14.49 14.40 -12.56
CA ILE A 214 -14.63 14.78 -13.98
C ILE A 214 -14.56 13.55 -14.89
N LEU A 215 -13.88 12.49 -14.45
CA LEU A 215 -13.76 11.25 -15.22
C LEU A 215 -15.08 10.51 -15.40
N LYS A 216 -16.06 10.69 -14.51
CA LYS A 216 -17.37 10.02 -14.57
C LYS A 216 -18.13 10.30 -15.87
N LYS A 217 -17.92 11.46 -16.48
CA LYS A 217 -18.55 11.84 -17.76
C LYS A 217 -18.09 10.99 -18.95
N TYR A 218 -17.01 10.25 -18.79
CA TYR A 218 -16.47 9.39 -19.84
C TYR A 218 -16.86 7.94 -19.57
N PRO A 219 -17.57 7.28 -20.50
CA PRO A 219 -18.02 5.91 -20.27
C PRO A 219 -16.84 4.94 -20.20
N ILE A 220 -16.95 3.95 -19.32
CA ILE A 220 -16.12 2.75 -19.21
C ILE A 220 -17.06 1.60 -18.84
N ARG A 221 -16.89 0.40 -19.42
CA ARG A 221 -17.94 -0.63 -19.37
C ARG A 221 -18.18 -1.15 -17.96
N ASN A 222 -17.09 -1.46 -17.26
CA ASN A 222 -17.14 -2.18 -16.00
C ASN A 222 -16.55 -1.32 -14.88
N ILE A 223 -17.37 -0.44 -14.33
CA ILE A 223 -17.04 0.33 -13.12
C ILE A 223 -18.11 0.13 -12.04
N VAL A 224 -17.65 -0.04 -10.81
CA VAL A 224 -18.44 -0.24 -9.61
C VAL A 224 -17.97 0.75 -8.55
N ILE A 225 -18.93 1.33 -7.83
CA ILE A 225 -18.69 2.38 -6.84
C ILE A 225 -19.10 1.86 -5.46
N VAL A 226 -18.15 1.82 -4.53
CA VAL A 226 -18.37 1.47 -3.12
C VAL A 226 -19.03 2.64 -2.41
N ARG A 227 -20.11 2.42 -1.66
CA ARG A 227 -20.92 3.49 -1.05
C ARG A 227 -21.10 3.39 0.47
N ASP A 228 -21.15 2.17 1.00
CA ASP A 228 -21.46 1.83 2.40
C ASP A 228 -20.24 1.92 3.33
N LYS A 229 -19.03 1.73 2.80
CA LYS A 229 -17.76 1.73 3.54
C LYS A 229 -16.69 2.50 2.77
N MET A 230 -15.69 3.06 3.47
CA MET A 230 -14.59 3.76 2.79
C MET A 230 -13.68 2.76 2.07
N LEU A 231 -13.58 2.87 0.74
CA LEU A 231 -12.66 2.03 -0.05
C LEU A 231 -11.27 2.67 -0.05
N HIS A 232 -10.36 2.21 0.79
CA HIS A 232 -9.03 2.81 0.91
C HIS A 232 -7.90 1.95 0.31
N HIS A 233 -8.24 0.88 -0.40
CA HIS A 233 -7.31 0.17 -1.30
C HIS A 233 -6.77 1.07 -2.40
N LYS A 234 -5.55 0.77 -2.85
CA LYS A 234 -4.83 1.52 -3.89
C LYS A 234 -3.99 0.57 -4.73
N PHE A 235 -4.65 -0.39 -5.37
CA PHE A 235 -3.97 -1.39 -6.17
C PHE A 235 -4.51 -1.52 -7.60
N VAL A 236 -3.62 -1.93 -8.50
CA VAL A 236 -3.92 -2.23 -9.89
C VAL A 236 -3.31 -3.59 -10.23
N ILE A 237 -4.14 -4.54 -10.65
CA ILE A 237 -3.70 -5.84 -11.15
C ILE A 237 -3.57 -5.73 -12.66
N VAL A 238 -2.39 -6.04 -13.19
CA VAL A 238 -2.15 -6.19 -14.63
C VAL A 238 -1.68 -7.60 -14.88
N ASP A 239 -2.50 -8.37 -15.60
CA ASP A 239 -2.27 -9.79 -15.87
C ASP A 239 -1.82 -10.54 -14.60
N ASN A 240 -0.53 -10.88 -14.49
CA ASN A 240 0.03 -11.70 -13.41
C ASN A 240 0.80 -10.91 -12.35
N SER A 241 0.56 -9.61 -12.23
CA SER A 241 1.24 -8.75 -11.26
C SER A 241 0.30 -7.71 -10.69
N VAL A 242 0.66 -7.18 -9.53
CA VAL A 242 -0.08 -6.13 -8.84
C VAL A 242 0.86 -4.97 -8.56
N PHE A 243 0.41 -3.76 -8.88
CA PHE A 243 0.91 -2.50 -8.33
C PHE A 243 0.09 -2.19 -7.08
N LEU A 244 0.73 -1.95 -5.94
CA LEU A 244 0.10 -1.70 -4.64
C LEU A 244 0.85 -0.62 -3.86
N GLY A 245 0.22 -0.06 -2.83
CA GLY A 245 0.88 0.84 -1.88
C GLY A 245 -0.04 1.94 -1.36
N SER A 246 0.54 3.10 -1.07
CA SER A 246 -0.18 4.26 -0.53
C SER A 246 -0.68 5.23 -1.60
N VAL A 247 -0.24 5.05 -2.85
CA VAL A 247 -0.44 5.99 -3.97
C VAL A 247 -1.89 6.06 -4.43
N ASN A 248 -2.49 7.22 -4.26
CA ASN A 248 -3.75 7.59 -4.92
C ASN A 248 -3.52 7.86 -6.42
N ILE A 249 -4.36 7.32 -7.33
CA ILE A 249 -4.27 7.56 -8.79
C ILE A 249 -4.84 8.94 -9.15
N THR A 250 -4.15 9.95 -8.66
CA THR A 250 -4.39 11.37 -8.88
C THR A 250 -3.07 12.02 -9.32
N VAL A 251 -3.11 13.23 -9.88
CA VAL A 251 -1.88 13.94 -10.25
C VAL A 251 -0.99 14.14 -9.01
N ASN A 252 -1.55 14.63 -7.89
CA ASN A 252 -0.76 14.88 -6.68
C ASN A 252 -0.22 13.58 -6.06
N GLY A 253 -1.03 12.52 -6.01
CA GLY A 253 -0.60 11.23 -5.46
C GLY A 253 0.54 10.58 -6.25
N LEU A 254 0.60 10.79 -7.57
CA LEU A 254 1.64 10.20 -8.43
C LEU A 254 2.88 11.08 -8.62
N THR A 255 2.83 12.38 -8.28
CA THR A 255 3.90 13.34 -8.64
C THR A 255 4.34 14.28 -7.52
N LYS A 256 3.58 14.41 -6.42
CA LYS A 256 3.85 15.43 -5.39
C LYS A 256 3.88 14.89 -3.97
N ASN A 257 2.85 14.15 -3.57
CA ASN A 257 2.74 13.65 -2.20
C ASN A 257 3.87 12.65 -1.93
N PHE A 258 4.37 12.60 -0.70
CA PHE A 258 5.29 11.54 -0.31
C PHE A 258 4.49 10.24 -0.16
N GLU A 259 4.58 9.38 -1.17
CA GLU A 259 3.85 8.13 -1.32
C GLU A 259 4.80 7.04 -1.79
N MET A 260 4.42 5.79 -1.53
CA MET A 260 5.22 4.64 -1.95
C MET A 260 4.37 3.59 -2.67
N ALA A 261 4.97 2.97 -3.68
CA ALA A 261 4.37 1.88 -4.44
C ALA A 261 5.34 0.70 -4.59
N TYR A 262 4.75 -0.48 -4.80
CA TYR A 262 5.45 -1.73 -5.02
C TYR A 262 4.77 -2.52 -6.13
N ILE A 263 5.55 -3.16 -7.00
CA ILE A 263 5.04 -4.08 -8.01
C ILE A 263 5.52 -5.49 -7.67
N SER A 264 4.59 -6.44 -7.60
CA SER A 264 4.92 -7.84 -7.32
C SER A 264 3.95 -8.80 -7.97
N ASN A 265 4.42 -10.02 -8.26
CA ASN A 265 3.59 -11.16 -8.63
C ASN A 265 3.23 -12.06 -7.44
N GLN A 266 3.94 -11.93 -6.30
CA GLN A 266 3.79 -12.79 -5.13
C GLN A 266 2.38 -12.75 -4.53
N PHE A 267 1.75 -11.57 -4.56
CA PHE A 267 0.46 -11.34 -3.89
C PHE A 267 -0.74 -11.44 -4.84
N LEU A 268 -0.53 -11.82 -6.10
CA LEU A 268 -1.56 -11.80 -7.14
C LEU A 268 -2.85 -12.50 -6.71
N ASN A 269 -2.74 -13.73 -6.20
CA ASN A 269 -3.92 -14.52 -5.82
C ASN A 269 -4.69 -13.89 -4.66
N SER A 270 -3.98 -13.29 -3.70
CA SER A 270 -4.61 -12.62 -2.55
C SER A 270 -5.37 -11.36 -2.99
N TYR A 271 -4.78 -10.54 -3.86
CA TYR A 271 -5.46 -9.36 -4.40
C TYR A 271 -6.61 -9.72 -5.35
N LEU A 272 -6.50 -10.79 -6.15
CA LEU A 272 -7.61 -11.29 -6.96
C LEU A 272 -8.79 -11.72 -6.08
N LYS A 273 -8.53 -12.45 -4.99
CA LYS A 273 -9.57 -12.87 -4.04
C LYS A 273 -10.33 -11.68 -3.45
N VAL A 274 -9.63 -10.62 -3.05
CA VAL A 274 -10.24 -9.39 -2.53
C VAL A 274 -11.01 -8.65 -3.62
N PHE A 275 -10.41 -8.52 -4.81
CA PHE A 275 -11.07 -7.90 -5.94
C PHE A 275 -12.38 -8.60 -6.29
N ASP A 276 -12.38 -9.93 -6.37
CA ASP A 276 -13.58 -10.73 -6.68
C ASP A 276 -14.63 -10.69 -5.55
N TYR A 277 -14.19 -10.58 -4.29
CA TYR A 277 -15.09 -10.36 -3.16
C TYR A 277 -15.82 -9.01 -3.28
N LEU A 278 -15.07 -7.92 -3.45
CA LEU A 278 -15.64 -6.58 -3.59
C LEU A 278 -16.47 -6.46 -4.88
N TRP A 279 -15.97 -7.01 -5.99
CA TRP A 279 -16.66 -6.97 -7.28
C TRP A 279 -18.04 -7.60 -7.20
N ARG A 280 -18.17 -8.81 -6.64
CA ARG A 280 -19.47 -9.48 -6.46
C ARG A 280 -20.39 -8.65 -5.56
N ARG A 281 -19.88 -8.24 -4.39
CA ARG A 281 -20.64 -7.46 -3.39
C ARG A 281 -21.28 -6.19 -3.97
N TYR A 282 -20.56 -5.48 -4.84
CA TYR A 282 -21.01 -4.17 -5.33
C TYR A 282 -21.51 -4.19 -6.78
N SER A 283 -21.35 -5.29 -7.52
CA SER A 283 -21.96 -5.45 -8.85
C SER A 283 -23.42 -5.88 -8.75
N GLU A 284 -23.77 -6.75 -7.79
CA GLU A 284 -25.15 -7.26 -7.60
C GLU A 284 -26.11 -6.18 -7.10
N ASN A 285 -25.60 -5.16 -6.41
CA ASN A 285 -26.39 -4.03 -5.92
C ASN A 285 -26.67 -2.95 -6.99
N LYS A 286 -26.22 -3.13 -8.24
CA LYS A 286 -26.58 -2.21 -9.35
C LYS A 286 -28.05 -2.33 -9.76
N ASP A 287 -28.65 -3.51 -9.62
CA ASP A 287 -29.97 -3.79 -10.19
C ASP A 287 -31.15 -3.33 -9.30
N ILE A 288 -30.88 -2.64 -8.18
CA ILE A 288 -31.90 -2.20 -7.21
C ILE A 288 -32.15 -0.69 -7.25
N GLU A 289 -31.32 0.08 -7.98
CA GLU A 289 -31.36 1.55 -7.96
C GLU A 289 -31.51 2.23 -9.34
N ASP A 290 -31.80 1.48 -10.40
CA ASP A 290 -32.29 2.01 -11.69
C ASP A 290 -33.80 1.70 -11.85
#